data_AF-A0A1G9P1M5-F1
#
_entry.id   AF-A0A1G9P1M5-F1
#
_cell.length_a   1.000
_cell.length_b   1.000
_cell.length_c   1.000
_cell.angle_alpha   90.00
_cell.angle_beta   90.00
_cell.angle_gamma   90.00
#
_symmetry.space_group_name_H-M   'P 1'
#
loop_
_entity.id
_entity.type
_entity.pdbx_description
1 polymer ?
#
loop_
_entity_poly.entity_id
_entity_poly.type
_entity_poly.pdbx_seq_one_letter_code
_entity_poly.pdbx_strand_id
1 'polypeptide(L)'
;MCMDNFNNSIQSLIEGAGWLAPALFILIHLIRPFLFLPVIVVCIAGGVLFGFVEGAVLSFIGLSLMSLIFYKLVSRFPRFREGVARLKTKILHDRTITVSQVMVLRVMPFVHFHLLSLYLMEMTDGFKSYMYYSGLGVILPAVLYTAFGEAITEFPWYVVSLFMLLLAAVYALLGRIHQMNIEGSKS
;
A
#
# COMPACT_ATOMS: atom_id res chain seq x y z
N MET A 1 17.43 6.55 -25.79
CA MET A 1 16.72 5.52 -26.56
C MET A 1 15.73 4.70 -25.72
N CYS A 2 16.13 3.96 -24.68
CA CYS A 2 15.17 3.19 -23.86
C CYS A 2 14.25 4.10 -23.00
N MET A 3 14.82 5.17 -22.41
CA MET A 3 14.08 6.18 -21.64
C MET A 3 13.04 6.94 -22.49
N ASP A 4 13.43 7.33 -23.70
CA ASP A 4 12.56 8.08 -24.63
C ASP A 4 11.38 7.22 -25.09
N ASN A 5 11.63 5.93 -25.35
CA ASN A 5 10.57 4.98 -25.69
C ASN A 5 9.60 4.74 -24.52
N PHE A 6 10.09 4.72 -23.28
CA PHE A 6 9.26 4.58 -22.10
C PHE A 6 8.34 5.79 -21.89
N ASN A 7 8.90 7.01 -21.97
CA ASN A 7 8.13 8.24 -21.86
C ASN A 7 7.06 8.35 -22.95
N ASN A 8 7.41 8.05 -24.21
CA ASN A 8 6.43 8.04 -25.32
C ASN A 8 5.32 7.01 -25.09
N SER A 9 5.63 5.86 -24.48
CA SER A 9 4.64 4.82 -24.18
C SER A 9 3.68 5.27 -23.07
N ILE A 10 4.20 5.86 -21.98
CA ILE A 10 3.40 6.44 -20.90
C ILE A 10 2.49 7.56 -21.45
N GLN A 11 3.05 8.44 -22.27
CA GLN A 11 2.33 9.55 -22.87
C GLN A 11 1.21 9.04 -23.79
N SER A 12 1.46 8.01 -24.62
CA SER A 12 0.43 7.38 -25.45
C SER A 12 -0.66 6.65 -24.66
N LEU A 13 -0.33 6.08 -23.50
CA LEU A 13 -1.31 5.46 -22.59
C LEU A 13 -2.21 6.50 -21.94
N ILE A 14 -1.63 7.62 -21.49
CA ILE A 14 -2.37 8.74 -20.89
C ILE A 14 -3.26 9.40 -21.95
N GLU A 15 -2.72 9.65 -23.15
CA GLU A 15 -3.47 10.23 -24.27
C GLU A 15 -4.57 9.28 -24.78
N GLY A 16 -4.32 7.97 -24.80
CA GLY A 16 -5.28 6.95 -25.22
C GLY A 16 -6.41 6.69 -24.21
N ALA A 17 -6.14 6.81 -22.90
CA ALA A 17 -7.14 6.73 -21.84
C ALA A 17 -7.89 8.06 -21.63
N GLY A 18 -7.28 9.18 -22.00
CA GLY A 18 -7.84 10.52 -21.89
C GLY A 18 -8.36 10.84 -20.48
N TRP A 19 -9.48 11.57 -20.41
CA TRP A 19 -10.13 11.96 -19.15
C TRP A 19 -10.60 10.81 -18.26
N LEU A 20 -10.62 9.56 -18.75
CA LEU A 20 -11.00 8.37 -17.97
C LEU A 20 -9.86 7.77 -17.16
N ALA A 21 -8.60 8.16 -17.42
CA ALA A 21 -7.44 7.59 -16.73
C ALA A 21 -7.53 7.65 -15.19
N PRO A 22 -7.94 8.78 -14.56
CA PRO A 22 -8.09 8.84 -13.10
C PRO A 22 -9.15 7.87 -12.55
N ALA A 23 -10.26 7.71 -13.27
CA ALA A 23 -11.35 6.81 -12.86
C ALA A 23 -10.92 5.34 -12.95
N LEU A 24 -10.22 4.96 -14.03
CA LEU A 24 -9.64 3.63 -14.18
C LEU A 24 -8.59 3.35 -13.11
N PHE A 25 -7.76 4.33 -12.77
CA PHE A 25 -6.77 4.20 -11.71
C PHE A 25 -7.40 3.96 -10.33
N ILE A 26 -8.49 4.66 -10.00
CA ILE A 26 -9.28 4.38 -8.79
C ILE A 26 -9.89 2.99 -8.86
N LEU A 27 -10.40 2.55 -10.02
CA LEU A 27 -10.94 1.20 -10.18
C LEU A 27 -9.86 0.13 -9.94
N ILE A 28 -8.64 0.34 -10.45
CA ILE A 28 -7.48 -0.54 -10.20
C ILE A 28 -7.23 -0.66 -8.70
N HIS A 29 -7.30 0.44 -7.95
CA HIS A 29 -7.21 0.42 -6.49
C HIS A 29 -8.27 -0.46 -5.82
N LEU A 30 -9.48 -0.54 -6.37
CA LEU A 30 -10.56 -1.36 -5.82
C LEU A 30 -10.42 -2.84 -6.20
N ILE A 31 -9.99 -3.13 -7.42
CA ILE A 31 -9.87 -4.51 -7.92
C ILE A 31 -8.55 -5.17 -7.52
N ARG A 32 -7.56 -4.40 -7.03
CA ARG A 32 -6.24 -4.91 -6.64
C ARG A 32 -6.25 -6.20 -5.81
N PRO A 33 -7.19 -6.44 -4.86
CA PRO A 33 -7.15 -7.68 -4.07
C PRO A 33 -7.48 -8.91 -4.91
N PHE A 34 -8.30 -8.78 -5.96
CA PHE A 34 -8.62 -9.86 -6.89
C PHE A 34 -7.46 -10.15 -7.85
N LEU A 35 -6.66 -9.13 -8.14
CA LEU A 35 -5.46 -9.24 -8.97
C LEU A 35 -4.19 -9.59 -8.16
N PHE A 36 -4.32 -9.75 -6.84
CA PHE A 36 -3.18 -9.92 -5.92
C PHE A 36 -2.10 -8.83 -6.04
N LEU A 37 -2.51 -7.63 -6.42
CA LEU A 37 -1.60 -6.49 -6.60
C LEU A 37 -1.32 -5.82 -5.25
N PRO A 38 -0.03 -5.68 -4.85
CA PRO A 38 0.34 -4.94 -3.66
C PRO A 38 -0.01 -3.45 -3.78
N VAL A 39 -0.38 -2.83 -2.66
CA VAL A 39 -0.72 -1.39 -2.60
C VAL A 39 0.41 -0.52 -3.16
N ILE A 40 1.66 -0.84 -2.79
CA ILE A 40 2.85 -0.10 -3.23
C ILE A 40 2.96 -0.01 -4.76
N VAL A 41 2.65 -1.09 -5.48
CA VAL A 41 2.76 -1.14 -6.94
C VAL A 41 1.78 -0.17 -7.58
N VAL A 42 0.54 -0.15 -7.09
CA VAL A 42 -0.50 0.71 -7.65
C VAL A 42 -0.23 2.19 -7.32
N CYS A 43 0.22 2.51 -6.10
CA CYS A 43 0.58 3.88 -5.75
C CYS A 43 1.80 4.40 -6.54
N ILE A 44 2.84 3.57 -6.72
CA ILE A 44 4.00 3.93 -7.57
C ILE A 44 3.52 4.22 -9.00
N ALA A 45 2.68 3.37 -9.57
CA ALA A 45 2.10 3.60 -10.89
C ALA A 45 1.33 4.94 -10.95
N GLY A 46 0.65 5.32 -9.86
CA GLY A 46 0.00 6.64 -9.76
C GLY A 46 0.99 7.80 -9.89
N GLY A 47 2.13 7.72 -9.20
CA GLY A 47 3.20 8.71 -9.31
C GLY A 47 3.82 8.78 -10.70
N VAL A 48 4.02 7.63 -11.36
CA VAL A 48 4.56 7.57 -12.72
C VAL A 48 3.57 8.14 -13.76
N LEU A 49 2.28 7.86 -13.59
CA LEU A 49 1.25 8.20 -14.59
C LEU A 49 0.68 9.61 -14.43
N PHE A 50 0.56 10.11 -13.19
CA PHE A 50 -0.13 11.37 -12.88
C PHE A 50 0.77 12.38 -12.15
N GLY A 51 2.04 12.03 -11.86
CA GLY A 51 2.90 12.82 -10.99
C GLY A 51 2.55 12.67 -9.51
N PHE A 52 3.32 13.33 -8.64
CA PHE A 52 3.20 13.15 -7.20
C PHE A 52 1.86 13.63 -6.65
N VAL A 53 1.46 14.87 -6.96
CA VAL A 53 0.29 15.51 -6.34
C VAL A 53 -1.01 14.83 -6.77
N GLU A 54 -1.26 14.73 -8.08
CA GLU A 54 -2.48 14.09 -8.59
C GLU A 54 -2.49 12.59 -8.26
N GLY A 55 -1.35 11.91 -8.44
CA GLY A 55 -1.20 10.50 -8.08
C GLY A 55 -1.48 10.24 -6.59
N ALA A 56 -1.01 11.10 -5.69
CA ALA A 56 -1.27 11.00 -4.25
C ALA A 56 -2.76 11.17 -3.92
N VAL A 57 -3.41 12.18 -4.50
CA VAL A 57 -4.85 12.43 -4.29
C VAL A 57 -5.68 11.26 -4.81
N LEU A 58 -5.41 10.78 -6.02
CA LEU A 58 -6.14 9.66 -6.61
C LEU A 58 -5.90 8.35 -5.84
N SER A 59 -4.67 8.11 -5.38
CA SER A 59 -4.33 6.95 -4.55
C SER A 59 -5.03 7.01 -3.20
N PHE A 60 -5.06 8.17 -2.56
CA PHE A 60 -5.79 8.39 -1.32
C PHE A 60 -7.29 8.10 -1.49
N ILE A 61 -7.91 8.59 -2.57
CA ILE A 61 -9.32 8.32 -2.89
C ILE A 61 -9.55 6.82 -3.10
N GLY A 62 -8.73 6.16 -3.93
CA GLY A 62 -8.86 4.73 -4.21
C GLY A 62 -8.68 3.86 -2.96
N LEU A 63 -7.70 4.18 -2.11
CA LEU A 63 -7.46 3.48 -0.84
C LEU A 63 -8.60 3.69 0.16
N SER A 64 -9.10 4.92 0.27
CA SER A 64 -10.23 5.27 1.16
C SER A 64 -11.53 4.60 0.70
N LEU A 65 -11.81 4.59 -0.59
CA LEU A 65 -12.96 3.87 -1.16
C LEU A 65 -12.84 2.37 -0.92
N MET A 66 -11.65 1.79 -1.08
CA MET A 66 -11.43 0.37 -0.78
C MET A 66 -11.71 0.04 0.68
N SER A 67 -11.31 0.92 1.60
CA SER A 67 -11.62 0.79 3.03
C SER A 67 -13.14 0.85 3.30
N LEU A 68 -13.84 1.77 2.65
CA LEU A 68 -15.29 1.89 2.75
C LEU A 68 -16.00 0.63 2.25
N ILE A 69 -15.62 0.13 1.07
CA ILE A 69 -16.18 -1.10 0.50
C ILE A 69 -15.92 -2.28 1.44
N PHE A 70 -14.70 -2.40 1.95
CA PHE A 70 -14.32 -3.45 2.87
C PHE A 70 -15.18 -3.44 4.15
N TYR A 71 -15.38 -2.27 4.76
CA TYR A 71 -16.26 -2.13 5.93
C TYR A 71 -17.68 -2.60 5.63
N LYS A 72 -18.27 -2.14 4.51
CA LYS A 72 -19.63 -2.52 4.12
C LYS A 72 -19.74 -4.02 3.85
N LEU A 73 -18.74 -4.61 3.20
CA LEU A 73 -18.70 -6.04 2.90
C LEU A 73 -18.69 -6.84 4.21
N VAL A 74 -17.72 -6.59 5.08
CA VAL A 74 -17.58 -7.31 6.36
C VAL A 74 -18.80 -7.12 7.26
N SER A 75 -19.39 -5.92 7.28
CA SER A 75 -20.58 -5.63 8.10
C SER A 75 -21.85 -6.29 7.58
N ARG A 76 -21.98 -6.53 6.26
CA ARG A 76 -23.17 -7.14 5.64
C ARG A 76 -23.22 -8.66 5.83
N PHE A 77 -22.07 -9.33 5.92
CA PHE A 77 -22.01 -10.79 5.95
C PHE A 77 -21.79 -11.32 7.39
N PRO A 78 -22.78 -12.02 7.99
CA PRO A 78 -22.73 -12.44 9.39
C PRO A 78 -21.56 -13.40 9.70
N ARG A 79 -21.16 -14.25 8.75
CA ARG A 79 -20.00 -15.14 8.90
C ARG A 79 -18.67 -14.41 9.10
N PHE A 80 -18.50 -13.24 8.48
CA PHE A 80 -17.31 -12.42 8.70
C PHE A 80 -17.35 -11.71 10.05
N ARG A 81 -18.56 -11.33 10.53
CA ARG A 81 -18.73 -10.76 11.88
C ARG A 81 -18.32 -11.73 12.97
N GLU A 82 -18.64 -13.03 12.82
CA GLU A 82 -18.18 -14.06 13.76
C GLU A 82 -16.65 -14.23 13.76
N GLY A 83 -16.01 -14.17 12.59
CA GLY A 83 -14.55 -14.20 12.47
C GLY A 83 -13.88 -13.00 13.15
N VAL A 84 -14.46 -11.81 13.00
CA VAL A 84 -14.01 -10.58 13.67
C VAL A 84 -14.21 -10.66 15.19
N ALA A 85 -15.36 -11.15 15.65
CA ALA A 85 -15.62 -11.35 17.09
C ALA A 85 -14.69 -12.40 17.73
N ARG A 86 -14.24 -13.41 16.99
CA ARG A 86 -13.21 -14.35 17.45
C ARG A 86 -11.81 -13.73 17.45
N LEU A 87 -11.54 -12.78 16.56
CA LEU A 87 -10.28 -12.03 16.54
C LEU A 87 -10.16 -11.12 17.78
N LYS A 88 -11.28 -10.53 18.21
CA LYS A 88 -11.41 -9.76 19.47
C LYS A 88 -10.87 -10.51 20.67
N THR A 89 -11.22 -11.78 20.82
CA THR A 89 -10.87 -12.57 22.01
C THR A 89 -9.49 -13.21 21.95
N LYS A 90 -8.89 -13.36 20.76
CA LYS A 90 -7.69 -14.20 20.58
C LYS A 90 -6.41 -13.45 20.26
N ILE A 91 -6.49 -12.29 19.59
CA ILE A 91 -5.31 -11.57 19.07
C ILE A 91 -5.28 -10.12 19.54
N LEU A 92 -6.44 -9.51 19.80
CA LEU A 92 -6.57 -8.08 20.06
C LEU A 92 -6.79 -7.86 21.56
N HIS A 93 -5.71 -7.63 22.32
CA HIS A 93 -5.84 -6.98 23.63
C HIS A 93 -6.50 -5.59 23.44
N ASP A 94 -7.07 -5.01 24.51
CA ASP A 94 -7.67 -3.64 24.58
C ASP A 94 -6.72 -2.48 24.20
N ARG A 95 -5.64 -2.76 23.49
CA ARG A 95 -4.71 -1.77 22.96
C ARG A 95 -5.36 -1.08 21.77
N THR A 96 -5.55 0.21 21.91
CA THR A 96 -5.86 1.11 20.80
C THR A 96 -4.57 1.61 20.15
N ILE A 97 -4.52 1.71 18.83
CA ILE A 97 -3.42 2.36 18.10
C ILE A 97 -3.80 3.76 17.65
N THR A 98 -2.81 4.65 17.54
CA THR A 98 -3.00 6.00 17.04
C THR A 98 -3.06 6.04 15.51
N VAL A 99 -3.60 7.10 14.93
CA VAL A 99 -3.63 7.31 13.47
C VAL A 99 -2.22 7.24 12.86
N SER A 100 -1.21 7.82 13.52
CA SER A 100 0.17 7.78 13.05
C SER A 100 0.74 6.35 13.03
N GLN A 101 0.39 5.53 14.03
CA GLN A 101 0.76 4.11 14.02
C GLN A 101 0.05 3.37 12.88
N VAL A 102 -1.22 3.66 12.60
CA VAL A 102 -1.93 3.11 11.44
C VAL A 102 -1.21 3.46 10.13
N MET A 103 -0.80 4.73 9.98
CA MET A 103 -0.06 5.19 8.80
C MET A 103 1.22 4.37 8.60
N VAL A 104 2.05 4.24 9.65
CA VAL A 104 3.30 3.47 9.60
C VAL A 104 3.03 1.99 9.30
N LEU A 105 2.04 1.39 9.96
CA LEU A 105 1.65 0.00 9.73
C LEU A 105 1.19 -0.24 8.28
N ARG A 106 0.50 0.72 7.65
CA ARG A 106 0.05 0.61 6.25
C ARG A 106 1.17 0.78 5.23
N VAL A 107 2.30 1.36 5.62
CA VAL A 107 3.51 1.45 4.78
C VAL A 107 4.32 0.14 4.85
N MET A 108 4.13 -0.69 5.89
CA MET A 108 4.88 -1.93 5.99
C MET A 108 4.36 -2.97 4.98
N PRO A 109 5.23 -3.56 4.14
CA PRO A 109 4.82 -4.46 3.06
C PRO A 109 4.21 -5.78 3.57
N PHE A 110 4.55 -6.19 4.79
CA PHE A 110 4.09 -7.44 5.38
C PHE A 110 2.69 -7.35 6.00
N VAL A 111 2.20 -6.13 6.27
CA VAL A 111 0.90 -5.91 6.88
C VAL A 111 -0.16 -5.77 5.79
N HIS A 112 -0.98 -6.80 5.63
CA HIS A 112 -2.03 -6.80 4.62
C HIS A 112 -3.08 -5.71 4.93
N PHE A 113 -3.43 -4.93 3.91
CA PHE A 113 -4.40 -3.82 4.02
C PHE A 113 -5.73 -4.24 4.67
N HIS A 114 -6.23 -5.42 4.31
CA HIS A 114 -7.49 -5.97 4.84
C HIS A 114 -7.38 -6.38 6.29
N LEU A 115 -6.24 -6.94 6.72
CA LEU A 115 -6.02 -7.35 8.10
C LEU A 115 -6.04 -6.16 9.05
N LEU A 116 -5.30 -5.09 8.70
CA LEU A 116 -5.30 -3.87 9.49
C LEU A 116 -6.67 -3.19 9.45
N SER A 117 -7.40 -3.28 8.33
CA SER A 117 -8.77 -2.77 8.25
C SER A 117 -9.72 -3.55 9.19
N LEU A 118 -9.59 -4.87 9.31
CA LEU A 118 -10.36 -5.65 10.30
C LEU A 118 -10.03 -5.24 11.73
N TYR A 119 -8.75 -5.04 12.03
CA TYR A 119 -8.34 -4.57 13.34
C TYR A 119 -8.96 -3.22 13.69
N LEU A 120 -8.93 -2.26 12.75
CA LEU A 120 -9.56 -0.96 12.96
C LEU A 120 -11.08 -1.06 13.12
N MET A 121 -11.75 -1.99 12.43
CA MET A 121 -13.18 -2.24 12.61
C MET A 121 -13.49 -2.73 14.03
N GLU A 122 -12.64 -3.55 14.60
CA GLU A 122 -12.83 -4.07 15.96
C GLU A 122 -12.51 -3.02 17.04
N MET A 123 -11.47 -2.21 16.82
CA MET A 123 -11.04 -1.16 17.75
C MET A 123 -11.98 0.05 17.78
N THR A 124 -12.92 0.18 16.84
CA THR A 124 -13.76 1.38 16.70
C THR A 124 -15.25 1.07 16.83
N ASP A 125 -15.98 1.94 17.52
CA ASP A 125 -17.40 1.72 17.84
C ASP A 125 -18.36 1.92 16.66
N GLY A 126 -17.86 2.27 15.48
CA GLY A 126 -18.72 2.48 14.32
C GLY A 126 -18.02 2.97 13.06
N PHE A 127 -18.81 3.06 11.99
CA PHE A 127 -18.34 3.41 10.64
C PHE A 127 -17.55 4.73 10.59
N LYS A 128 -18.01 5.77 11.30
CA LYS A 128 -17.35 7.09 11.29
C LYS A 128 -15.94 7.02 11.88
N SER A 129 -15.79 6.41 13.05
CA SER A 129 -14.50 6.23 13.71
C SER A 129 -13.58 5.34 12.89
N TYR A 130 -14.10 4.23 12.35
CA TYR A 130 -13.35 3.39 11.42
C TYR A 130 -12.79 4.18 10.22
N MET A 131 -13.65 4.95 9.54
CA MET A 131 -13.25 5.74 8.38
C MET A 131 -12.27 6.86 8.74
N TYR A 132 -12.36 7.43 9.95
CA TYR A 132 -11.40 8.40 10.44
C TYR A 132 -9.99 7.78 10.54
N TYR A 133 -9.85 6.66 11.25
CA TYR A 133 -8.54 6.00 11.40
C TYR A 133 -8.02 5.44 10.08
N SER A 134 -8.91 4.80 9.29
CA SER A 134 -8.51 4.14 8.05
C SER A 134 -8.20 5.14 6.94
N GLY A 135 -9.04 6.18 6.78
CA GLY A 135 -8.84 7.26 5.83
C GLY A 135 -7.57 8.04 6.10
N LEU A 136 -7.37 8.53 7.32
CA LEU A 136 -6.11 9.21 7.65
C LEU A 136 -4.91 8.25 7.56
N GLY A 137 -5.10 6.99 7.96
CA GLY A 137 -4.09 5.95 7.86
C GLY A 137 -3.53 5.72 6.46
N VAL A 138 -4.28 6.01 5.40
CA VAL A 138 -3.82 5.80 4.02
C VAL A 138 -3.12 7.02 3.41
N ILE A 139 -3.06 8.16 4.09
CA ILE A 139 -2.38 9.36 3.59
C ILE A 139 -0.89 9.10 3.41
N LEU A 140 -0.22 8.59 4.45
CA LEU A 140 1.23 8.35 4.40
C LEU A 140 1.63 7.39 3.27
N PRO A 141 1.03 6.19 3.09
CA PRO A 141 1.37 5.33 1.96
C PRO A 141 0.99 5.94 0.60
N ALA A 142 -0.11 6.70 0.49
CA ALA A 142 -0.45 7.37 -0.75
C ALA A 142 0.64 8.37 -1.16
N VAL A 143 1.03 9.27 -0.25
CA VAL A 143 2.07 10.28 -0.46
C VAL A 143 3.44 9.65 -0.71
N LEU A 144 3.87 8.74 0.17
CA LEU A 144 5.22 8.19 0.13
C LEU A 144 5.46 7.38 -1.15
N TYR A 145 4.53 6.49 -1.52
CA TYR A 145 4.72 5.64 -2.70
C TYR A 145 4.52 6.38 -4.02
N THR A 146 3.64 7.37 -4.11
CA THR A 146 3.52 8.17 -5.34
C THR A 146 4.72 9.08 -5.51
N ALA A 147 5.27 9.65 -4.42
CA ALA A 147 6.52 10.40 -4.48
C ALA A 147 7.67 9.55 -4.99
N PHE A 148 7.78 8.29 -4.52
CA PHE A 148 8.75 7.34 -5.09
C PHE A 148 8.50 7.06 -6.57
N GLY A 149 7.24 6.93 -7.00
CA GLY A 149 6.88 6.74 -8.40
C GLY A 149 7.37 7.88 -9.29
N GLU A 150 7.05 9.12 -8.93
CA GLU A 150 7.51 10.30 -9.67
C GLU A 150 9.04 10.41 -9.67
N ALA A 151 9.68 10.25 -8.52
CA ALA A 151 11.14 10.33 -8.41
C ALA A 151 11.86 9.30 -9.29
N ILE A 152 11.33 8.07 -9.42
CA ILE A 152 11.91 7.03 -10.29
C ILE A 152 11.90 7.47 -11.77
N THR A 153 10.93 8.28 -12.19
CA THR A 153 10.90 8.78 -13.58
C THR A 153 11.98 9.82 -13.86
N GLU A 154 12.43 10.53 -12.83
CA GLU A 154 13.51 11.54 -12.93
C GLU A 154 14.91 10.91 -12.89
N PHE A 155 15.05 9.74 -12.25
CA PHE A 155 16.35 9.07 -12.14
C PHE A 155 16.70 8.26 -13.38
N PRO A 156 17.95 8.35 -13.89
CA PRO A 156 18.42 7.47 -14.94
C PRO A 156 18.33 5.99 -14.56
N TRP A 157 17.98 5.12 -15.51
CA TRP A 157 17.79 3.68 -15.28
C TRP A 157 18.98 2.97 -14.60
N TYR A 158 20.20 3.47 -14.80
CA TYR A 158 21.40 2.93 -14.16
C TYR A 158 21.47 3.26 -12.65
N VAL A 159 20.92 4.40 -12.21
CA VAL A 159 20.84 4.76 -10.78
C VAL A 159 19.86 3.85 -10.06
N VAL A 160 18.70 3.59 -10.69
CA VAL A 160 17.69 2.64 -10.17
C VAL A 160 18.27 1.23 -10.10
N SER A 161 18.99 0.79 -11.13
CA SER A 161 19.63 -0.53 -11.18
C SER A 161 20.72 -0.69 -10.11
N LEU A 162 21.54 0.34 -9.88
CA LEU A 162 22.56 0.36 -8.84
C LEU A 162 21.94 0.32 -7.43
N PHE A 163 20.87 1.08 -7.20
CA PHE A 163 20.14 1.08 -5.94
C PHE A 163 19.52 -0.30 -5.64
N MET A 164 18.92 -0.95 -6.64
CA MET A 164 18.40 -2.31 -6.51
C MET A 164 19.49 -3.34 -6.20
N LEU A 165 20.65 -3.24 -6.86
CA LEU A 165 21.82 -4.08 -6.56
C LEU A 165 22.33 -3.88 -5.13
N LEU A 166 22.39 -2.63 -4.67
CA LEU A 166 22.80 -2.31 -3.30
C LEU A 166 21.83 -2.90 -2.27
N LEU A 167 20.52 -2.79 -2.49
CA LEU A 167 19.51 -3.39 -1.61
C LEU A 167 19.63 -4.93 -1.58
N ALA A 168 19.83 -5.57 -2.73
CA ALA A 168 20.04 -7.01 -2.82
C ALA A 168 21.31 -7.44 -2.07
N ALA A 169 22.39 -6.68 -2.19
CA ALA A 169 23.64 -6.93 -1.45
C ALA A 169 23.46 -6.78 0.06
N VAL A 170 22.77 -5.73 0.52
CA VAL A 170 22.43 -5.53 1.94
C VAL A 170 21.58 -6.68 2.45
N TYR A 171 20.56 -7.09 1.69
CA TYR A 171 19.72 -8.24 2.05
C TYR A 171 20.53 -9.52 2.20
N ALA A 172 21.41 -9.82 1.23
CA ALA A 172 22.30 -10.99 1.29
C ALA A 172 23.26 -10.92 2.49
N LEU A 173 23.78 -9.73 2.80
CA LEU A 173 24.69 -9.50 3.93
C LEU A 173 23.98 -9.66 5.27
N LEU A 174 22.77 -9.11 5.43
CA LEU A 174 21.93 -9.33 6.61
C LEU A 174 21.56 -10.80 6.78
N GLY A 175 21.25 -11.50 5.68
CA GLY A 175 21.01 -12.94 5.68
C GLY A 175 22.22 -13.72 6.18
N ARG A 176 23.43 -13.37 5.72
CA ARG A 176 24.68 -13.96 6.20
C ARG A 176 24.95 -13.68 7.68
N ILE A 177 24.79 -12.43 8.13
CA ILE A 177 24.98 -12.07 9.54
C ILE A 177 24.00 -12.83 10.45
N HIS A 178 22.75 -12.97 10.02
CA HIS A 178 21.75 -13.74 10.76
C HIS A 178 22.15 -15.23 10.89
N GLN A 179 22.69 -15.83 9.84
CA GLN A 179 23.19 -17.21 9.89
C GLN A 179 24.39 -17.38 10.82
N MET A 180 25.38 -16.47 10.77
CA MET A 180 26.54 -16.51 11.67
C MET A 180 26.16 -16.38 13.16
N ASN A 181 25.18 -15.52 13.47
CA ASN A 181 24.71 -15.35 14.85
C ASN A 181 23.97 -16.60 15.40
N ILE A 182 23.30 -17.37 14.53
CA ILE A 182 22.64 -18.62 14.92
C ILE A 182 23.68 -19.73 15.18
N GLU A 183 24.75 -19.79 14.40
CA GLU A 183 25.82 -20.79 14.57
C GLU A 183 26.68 -20.50 15.81
N GLY A 184 27.00 -19.23 16.09
CA GLY A 184 27.78 -18.82 17.27
C GLY A 184 27.06 -18.97 18.61
N SER A 185 25.72 -18.98 18.64
CA SER A 185 24.92 -19.19 19.86
C SER A 185 24.78 -20.68 20.25
N LYS A 186 25.21 -21.61 19.40
CA LYS A 186 25.14 -23.06 19.64
C LYS A 186 26.47 -23.67 20.13
N SER A 187 27.51 -22.86 20.29
CA SER A 187 28.80 -23.22 20.88
C SER A 187 28.90 -22.72 22.32
#